data_AF-A0A9P4YZX7-F1
#
_entry.id   AF-A0A9P4YZX7-F1
#
_cell.length_a   1.000
_cell.length_b   1.000
_cell.length_c   1.000
_cell.angle_alpha   90.00
_cell.angle_beta   90.00
_cell.angle_gamma   90.00
#
_symmetry.space_group_name_H-M   'P 1'
#
loop_
_entity.id
_entity.type
_entity.pdbx_description
1 polymer ?
#
loop_
_entity_poly.entity_id
_entity_poly.type
_entity_poly.pdbx_seq_one_letter_code
_entity_poly.pdbx_strand_id
1 'polypeptide(L)'
;MSESLTSQVQRKIELQTPEDLSYLISNVRNAAATRLNEAFPPVDGAGDDVLRTQIEALVNEYIDKTFALATPNLSINGLPVQIEDFIKVKKGSGKSKSKSKDKDKDPPVAHEPFDARKRQRVADLTTQEEKLLEEVASLKRSVPPNAAGAQADVLREGMRRDDELLRAVRSRLEELGSTDASTEVQTRTGVELEPFDRQGAVEDEYRRAVDALASLKSDMSAVVAKMERARVAGQYVVDQ
;
A
#
# COMPACT_ATOMS: atom_id res chain seq x y z
N MET A 1 -38.34 -31.78 31.09
CA MET A 1 -38.15 -32.31 29.73
C MET A 1 -38.64 -33.75 29.77
N SER A 2 -39.84 -33.99 29.25
CA SER A 2 -40.50 -35.30 29.25
C SER A 2 -39.77 -36.25 28.30
N GLU A 3 -39.33 -37.41 28.78
CA GLU A 3 -38.83 -38.49 27.93
C GLU A 3 -39.92 -38.89 26.92
N SER A 4 -39.55 -38.99 25.64
CA SER A 4 -40.49 -39.33 24.57
C SER A 4 -40.95 -40.78 24.74
N LEU A 5 -42.26 -41.06 24.61
CA LEU A 5 -42.81 -42.42 24.67
C LEU A 5 -42.12 -43.39 23.68
N THR A 6 -41.54 -42.87 22.60
CA THR A 6 -40.76 -43.64 21.62
C THR A 6 -39.42 -44.13 22.15
N SER A 7 -38.75 -43.39 23.05
CA SER A 7 -37.48 -43.81 23.65
C SER A 7 -37.65 -44.90 24.72
N GLN A 8 -38.88 -45.13 25.20
CA GLN A 8 -39.19 -46.28 26.06
C GLN A 8 -39.39 -47.58 25.26
N VAL A 9 -39.74 -47.48 23.97
CA VAL A 9 -40.04 -48.65 23.12
C VAL A 9 -38.80 -49.13 22.36
N GLN A 10 -37.88 -48.24 22.01
CA GLN A 10 -36.65 -48.59 21.30
C GLN A 10 -35.45 -48.64 22.25
N ARG A 11 -34.66 -49.71 22.17
CA ARG A 11 -33.42 -49.83 22.96
C ARG A 11 -32.42 -48.76 22.51
N LYS A 12 -31.87 -48.05 23.48
CA LYS A 12 -30.75 -47.12 23.25
C LYS A 12 -29.51 -47.90 22.82
N ILE A 13 -28.67 -47.25 22.03
CA ILE A 13 -27.37 -47.77 21.61
C ILE A 13 -26.40 -47.54 22.76
N GLU A 14 -25.98 -48.62 23.40
CA GLU A 14 -25.01 -48.59 24.50
C GLU A 14 -23.57 -48.60 23.95
N LEU A 15 -22.80 -47.61 24.37
CA LEU A 15 -21.35 -47.52 24.16
C LEU A 15 -20.63 -47.94 25.44
N GLN A 16 -19.54 -48.69 25.30
CA GLN A 16 -18.78 -49.18 26.45
C GLN A 16 -17.95 -48.07 27.09
N THR A 17 -17.41 -47.18 26.25
CA THR A 17 -16.55 -46.08 26.68
C THR A 17 -16.88 -44.77 25.97
N PRO A 18 -16.56 -43.61 26.57
CA PRO A 18 -16.65 -42.33 25.86
C PRO A 18 -15.66 -42.24 24.69
N GLU A 19 -14.59 -43.05 24.70
CA GLU A 19 -13.63 -43.14 23.59
C GLU A 19 -14.26 -43.78 22.35
N ASP A 20 -15.24 -44.67 22.51
CA ASP A 20 -15.96 -45.26 21.37
C ASP A 20 -16.73 -44.19 20.59
N LEU A 21 -17.37 -43.24 21.28
CA LEU A 21 -18.09 -42.16 20.63
C LEU A 21 -17.15 -41.21 19.89
N SER A 22 -16.02 -40.85 20.50
CA SER A 22 -15.02 -40.00 19.86
C SER A 22 -14.38 -40.71 18.66
N TYR A 23 -14.16 -42.02 18.77
CA TYR A 23 -13.71 -42.86 17.67
C TYR A 23 -14.72 -42.87 16.53
N LEU A 24 -16.01 -43.09 16.79
CA LEU A 24 -17.06 -43.06 15.76
C LEU A 24 -17.11 -41.70 15.03
N ILE A 25 -17.07 -40.59 15.77
CA ILE A 25 -17.05 -39.24 15.18
C ILE A 25 -15.80 -39.04 14.31
N SER A 26 -14.63 -39.44 14.80
CA SER A 26 -13.37 -39.30 14.05
C SER A 26 -13.33 -40.20 12.82
N ASN A 27 -13.81 -41.43 12.91
CA ASN A 27 -13.89 -42.37 11.80
C ASN A 27 -14.83 -41.86 10.69
N VAL A 28 -16.01 -41.35 11.05
CA VAL A 28 -16.95 -40.75 10.09
C VAL A 28 -16.33 -39.52 9.43
N ARG A 29 -15.66 -38.65 10.19
CA ARG A 29 -14.97 -37.48 9.63
C ARG A 29 -13.83 -37.87 8.69
N ASN A 30 -13.04 -38.87 9.04
CA ASN A 30 -11.96 -39.37 8.19
C ASN A 30 -12.52 -39.97 6.90
N ALA A 31 -13.57 -40.80 6.99
CA ALA A 31 -14.24 -41.37 5.83
C ALA A 31 -14.82 -40.26 4.93
N ALA A 32 -15.43 -39.23 5.52
CA ALA A 32 -15.94 -38.08 4.79
C ALA A 32 -14.81 -37.30 4.08
N ALA A 33 -13.68 -37.09 4.74
CA ALA A 33 -12.51 -36.46 4.14
C ALA A 33 -11.93 -37.29 2.99
N THR A 34 -11.83 -38.62 3.16
CA THR A 34 -11.39 -39.51 2.07
C THR A 34 -12.32 -39.44 0.86
N ARG A 35 -13.63 -39.44 1.08
CA ARG A 35 -14.63 -39.29 0.00
C ARG A 35 -14.57 -37.92 -0.65
N LEU A 36 -14.34 -36.86 0.12
CA LEU A 36 -14.18 -35.51 -0.40
C LEU A 36 -12.92 -35.42 -1.28
N ASN A 37 -11.81 -36.05 -0.85
CA ASN A 37 -10.58 -36.11 -1.63
C ASN A 37 -10.72 -36.94 -2.90
N GLU A 38 -11.55 -37.99 -2.88
CA GLU A 38 -11.86 -38.81 -4.05
C GLU A 38 -12.73 -38.04 -5.06
N ALA A 39 -13.74 -37.30 -4.58
CA ALA A 39 -14.66 -36.53 -5.42
C ALA A 39 -14.04 -35.22 -5.95
N PHE A 40 -13.17 -34.60 -5.16
CA PHE A 40 -12.47 -33.34 -5.47
C PHE A 40 -10.96 -33.55 -5.31
N PRO A 41 -10.31 -34.24 -6.26
CA PRO A 41 -8.86 -34.47 -6.20
C PRO A 41 -8.12 -33.14 -6.18
N PRO A 42 -7.06 -33.00 -5.35
CA PRO A 42 -6.26 -31.77 -5.31
C PRO A 42 -5.60 -31.55 -6.67
N VAL A 43 -5.82 -30.37 -7.26
CA VAL A 43 -5.19 -29.99 -8.53
C VAL A 43 -3.89 -29.25 -8.21
N ASP A 44 -2.75 -29.77 -8.67
CA ASP A 44 -1.46 -29.11 -8.45
C ASP A 44 -1.43 -27.74 -9.14
N GLY A 45 -1.24 -26.67 -8.36
CA GLY A 45 -1.04 -25.30 -8.85
C GLY A 45 -2.29 -24.41 -8.88
N ALA A 46 -3.48 -24.93 -8.57
CA ALA A 46 -4.64 -24.10 -8.25
C ALA A 46 -4.70 -23.95 -6.72
N GLY A 47 -4.63 -22.71 -6.22
CA GLY A 47 -4.75 -22.42 -4.78
C GLY A 47 -6.04 -22.99 -4.18
N ASP A 48 -6.08 -23.08 -2.85
CA ASP A 48 -7.14 -23.70 -2.05
C ASP A 48 -8.53 -23.60 -2.70
N ASP A 49 -9.09 -24.75 -3.08
CA ASP A 49 -10.41 -24.82 -3.70
C ASP A 49 -11.46 -24.35 -2.68
N VAL A 50 -11.96 -23.13 -2.91
CA VAL A 50 -12.96 -22.46 -2.06
C VAL A 50 -14.22 -23.31 -1.95
N LEU A 51 -14.63 -23.99 -3.03
CA LEU A 51 -15.81 -24.86 -3.02
C LEU A 51 -15.55 -26.09 -2.17
N ARG A 52 -14.37 -26.72 -2.30
CA ARG A 52 -13.98 -27.85 -1.45
C ARG A 52 -14.03 -27.49 0.02
N THR A 53 -13.50 -26.32 0.39
CA THR A 53 -13.47 -25.84 1.77
C THR A 53 -14.88 -25.59 2.32
N GLN A 54 -15.77 -25.00 1.51
CA GLN A 54 -17.17 -24.80 1.89
C GLN A 54 -17.93 -26.12 2.05
N ILE A 55 -17.72 -27.07 1.14
CA ILE A 55 -18.33 -28.39 1.20
C ILE A 55 -17.83 -29.13 2.44
N GLU A 56 -16.53 -29.09 2.73
CA GLU A 56 -15.96 -29.68 3.95
C GLU A 56 -16.59 -29.10 5.21
N ALA A 57 -16.79 -27.78 5.26
CA ALA A 57 -17.47 -27.13 6.38
C ALA A 57 -18.92 -27.60 6.53
N LEU A 58 -19.69 -27.68 5.43
CA LEU A 58 -21.08 -28.16 5.44
C LEU A 58 -21.19 -29.64 5.86
N VAL A 59 -20.25 -30.47 5.40
CA VAL A 59 -20.21 -31.90 5.76
C VAL A 59 -19.88 -32.05 7.24
N ASN A 60 -18.91 -31.30 7.77
CA ASN A 60 -18.61 -31.31 9.20
C ASN A 60 -19.81 -30.82 10.04
N GLU A 61 -20.50 -29.77 9.61
CA GLU A 61 -21.72 -29.31 10.27
C GLU A 61 -22.84 -30.36 10.22
N TYR A 62 -23.00 -31.06 9.10
CA TYR A 62 -23.96 -32.14 8.96
C TYR A 62 -23.63 -33.29 9.91
N ILE A 63 -22.36 -33.70 10.00
CA ILE A 63 -21.90 -34.71 10.96
C ILE A 63 -22.25 -34.28 12.38
N ASP A 64 -21.93 -33.05 12.76
CA ASP A 64 -22.23 -32.53 14.09
C ASP A 64 -23.75 -32.57 14.40
N LYS A 65 -24.59 -32.18 13.44
CA LYS A 65 -26.06 -32.26 13.57
C LYS A 65 -26.55 -33.71 13.68
N THR A 66 -26.01 -34.64 12.89
CA THR A 66 -26.43 -36.05 12.93
C THR A 66 -26.15 -36.68 14.28
N PHE A 67 -24.95 -36.45 14.84
CA PHE A 67 -24.64 -36.93 16.18
C PHE A 67 -25.51 -36.23 17.21
N ALA A 68 -25.68 -34.90 17.15
CA ALA A 68 -26.56 -34.17 18.08
C ALA A 68 -28.01 -34.71 18.09
N LEU A 69 -28.57 -35.08 16.94
CA LEU A 69 -29.88 -35.70 16.83
C LEU A 69 -29.90 -37.15 17.30
N ALA A 70 -28.77 -37.86 17.22
CA ALA A 70 -28.63 -39.22 17.72
C ALA A 70 -28.43 -39.28 19.24
N THR A 71 -27.96 -38.20 19.89
CA THR A 71 -27.75 -38.10 21.35
C THR A 71 -28.80 -38.78 22.23
N PRO A 72 -30.11 -38.51 22.09
CA PRO A 72 -31.13 -39.12 22.96
C PRO A 72 -31.23 -40.64 22.84
N ASN A 73 -30.72 -41.20 21.74
CA ASN A 73 -30.70 -42.63 21.46
C ASN A 73 -29.36 -43.29 21.81
N LEU A 74 -28.39 -42.54 22.34
CA LEU A 74 -27.09 -43.04 22.77
C LEU A 74 -27.00 -43.04 24.31
N SER A 75 -26.41 -44.09 24.86
CA SER A 75 -26.04 -44.16 26.27
C SER A 75 -24.61 -44.70 26.39
N ILE A 76 -23.87 -44.21 27.37
CA ILE A 76 -22.55 -44.75 27.73
C ILE A 76 -22.69 -45.37 29.11
N ASN A 77 -22.60 -46.70 29.20
CA ASN A 77 -22.84 -47.46 30.44
C ASN A 77 -24.15 -47.05 31.14
N GLY A 78 -25.24 -46.88 30.37
CA GLY A 78 -26.55 -46.48 30.89
C GLY A 78 -26.70 -44.98 31.26
N LEU A 79 -25.67 -44.15 31.08
CA LEU A 79 -25.74 -42.70 31.29
C LEU A 79 -26.06 -41.96 29.99
N PRO A 80 -26.86 -40.87 30.04
CA PRO A 80 -27.12 -40.05 28.86
C PRO A 80 -25.85 -39.32 28.42
N VAL A 81 -25.62 -39.29 27.12
CA VAL A 81 -24.47 -38.61 26.50
C VAL A 81 -24.78 -37.12 26.32
N GLN A 82 -23.79 -36.27 26.54
CA GLN A 82 -23.83 -34.85 26.14
C GLN A 82 -22.83 -34.66 25.01
N ILE A 83 -23.32 -34.37 23.80
CA ILE A 83 -22.48 -34.36 22.60
C ILE A 83 -21.65 -33.09 22.48
N GLU A 84 -22.08 -32.03 23.15
CA GLU A 84 -21.34 -30.78 23.27
C GLU A 84 -19.92 -30.99 23.81
N ASP A 85 -19.73 -31.97 24.70
CA ASP A 85 -18.43 -32.29 25.30
C ASP A 85 -17.46 -32.93 24.28
N PHE A 86 -18.00 -33.58 23.25
CA PHE A 86 -17.23 -34.24 22.20
C PHE A 86 -17.05 -33.37 20.95
N ILE A 87 -17.98 -32.44 20.68
CA ILE A 87 -17.94 -31.55 19.50
C ILE A 87 -17.16 -30.26 19.79
N LYS A 88 -17.26 -29.66 20.99
CA LYS A 88 -16.65 -28.35 21.31
C LYS A 88 -15.13 -28.32 21.28
N VAL A 89 -14.47 -29.49 21.35
CA VAL A 89 -13.00 -29.61 21.30
C VAL A 89 -12.39 -28.98 20.03
N LYS A 90 -13.17 -28.75 18.96
CA LYS A 90 -12.66 -28.14 17.70
C LYS A 90 -12.94 -26.64 17.50
N LYS A 91 -13.80 -25.97 18.28
CA LYS A 91 -14.11 -24.52 18.05
C LYS A 91 -13.28 -23.53 18.88
N GLY A 92 -12.39 -24.01 19.74
CA GLY A 92 -11.60 -23.14 20.63
C GLY A 92 -10.14 -23.56 20.74
N SER A 93 -9.31 -23.22 19.75
CA SER A 93 -7.86 -23.17 19.97
C SER A 93 -7.54 -21.93 20.81
N GLY A 94 -7.52 -22.08 22.13
CA GLY A 94 -7.14 -20.97 23.00
C GLY A 94 -7.38 -21.20 24.49
N LYS A 95 -6.47 -21.93 25.14
CA LYS A 95 -6.08 -21.74 26.56
C LYS A 95 -7.13 -22.09 27.63
N SER A 96 -7.04 -23.30 28.17
CA SER A 96 -7.36 -23.57 29.57
C SER A 96 -6.35 -24.56 30.16
N LYS A 97 -5.52 -24.07 31.10
CA LYS A 97 -4.76 -24.88 32.05
C LYS A 97 -5.27 -24.50 33.44
N SER A 98 -6.21 -25.28 33.97
CA SER A 98 -6.43 -25.36 35.41
C SER A 98 -5.55 -26.48 35.96
N LYS A 99 -4.64 -26.12 36.88
CA LYS A 99 -3.99 -27.06 37.79
C LYS A 99 -5.05 -27.63 38.73
N SER A 100 -5.21 -28.95 38.80
CA SER A 100 -5.60 -29.63 40.04
C SER A 100 -4.54 -30.63 40.42
N LYS A 101 -4.02 -30.40 41.63
CA LYS A 101 -3.07 -31.25 42.33
C LYS A 101 -3.91 -32.39 42.92
N ASP A 102 -3.69 -33.58 42.38
CA ASP A 102 -4.14 -34.90 42.83
C ASP A 102 -5.52 -35.44 42.40
N LYS A 103 -5.44 -36.53 41.62
CA LYS A 103 -6.36 -37.66 41.34
C LYS A 103 -7.47 -37.47 40.29
N ASP A 104 -7.44 -38.39 39.30
CA ASP A 104 -8.38 -38.62 38.18
C ASP A 104 -8.03 -38.02 36.80
N LYS A 105 -7.64 -38.94 35.88
CA LYS A 105 -7.71 -38.88 34.41
C LYS A 105 -7.34 -37.54 33.73
N ASP A 106 -6.05 -37.20 33.72
CA ASP A 106 -5.52 -36.39 32.62
C ASP A 106 -5.64 -37.22 31.33
N PRO A 107 -6.32 -36.75 30.26
CA PRO A 107 -6.30 -37.46 29.00
C PRO A 107 -4.82 -37.55 28.55
N PRO A 108 -4.33 -38.74 28.15
CA PRO A 108 -2.96 -38.85 27.66
C PRO A 108 -2.79 -37.83 26.54
N VAL A 109 -1.82 -36.92 26.68
CA VAL A 109 -1.50 -35.96 25.63
C VAL A 109 -1.09 -36.78 24.42
N ALA A 110 -2.01 -36.94 23.47
CA ALA A 110 -1.77 -37.64 22.23
C ALA A 110 -0.83 -36.75 21.41
N HIS A 111 0.47 -36.93 21.63
CA HIS A 111 1.49 -36.33 20.80
C HIS A 111 1.41 -37.01 19.43
N GLU A 112 1.30 -36.22 18.38
CA GLU A 112 1.54 -36.74 17.05
C GLU A 112 2.94 -37.39 17.01
N PRO A 113 3.08 -38.55 16.34
CA PRO A 113 4.37 -39.16 16.16
C PRO A 113 5.36 -38.17 15.54
N PHE A 114 6.58 -38.18 16.06
CA PHE A 114 7.64 -37.31 15.56
C PHE A 114 8.00 -37.70 14.11
N ASP A 115 7.73 -36.79 13.17
CA ASP A 115 8.12 -36.95 11.77
C ASP A 115 9.50 -36.33 11.52
N ALA A 116 10.52 -37.18 11.42
CA ALA A 116 11.89 -36.77 11.16
C ALA A 116 12.05 -36.04 9.81
N ARG A 117 11.21 -36.35 8.81
CA ARG A 117 11.27 -35.70 7.48
C ARG A 117 10.80 -34.26 7.56
N LYS A 118 9.70 -34.01 8.29
CA LYS A 118 9.21 -32.65 8.53
C LYS A 118 10.23 -31.83 9.31
N ARG A 119 10.88 -32.41 10.32
CA ARG A 119 11.96 -31.73 11.04
C ARG A 119 13.13 -31.37 10.12
N GLN A 120 13.58 -32.30 9.28
CA GLN A 120 14.66 -32.04 8.34
C GLN A 120 14.28 -30.91 7.37
N ARG A 121 13.06 -30.95 6.83
CA ARG A 121 12.56 -29.88 5.95
C ARG A 121 12.48 -28.53 6.66
N VAL A 122 12.08 -28.48 7.93
CA VAL A 122 12.11 -27.25 8.72
C VAL A 122 13.55 -26.74 8.86
N ALA A 123 14.50 -27.61 9.18
CA ALA A 123 15.91 -27.24 9.28
C ALA A 123 16.46 -26.71 7.94
N ASP A 124 16.17 -27.41 6.84
CA ASP A 124 16.61 -27.00 5.51
C ASP A 124 16.01 -25.64 5.13
N LEU A 125 14.71 -25.41 5.39
CA LEU A 125 14.05 -24.14 5.13
C LEU A 125 14.63 -23.01 5.98
N THR A 126 14.93 -23.26 7.26
CA THR A 126 15.58 -22.24 8.11
C THR A 126 16.97 -21.88 7.60
N THR A 127 17.76 -22.84 7.12
CA THR A 127 19.07 -22.53 6.53
C THR A 127 18.96 -21.76 5.22
N GLN A 128 17.94 -22.05 4.40
CA GLN A 128 17.66 -21.30 3.18
C GLN A 128 17.21 -19.86 3.49
N GLU A 129 16.37 -19.69 4.51
CA GLU A 129 15.93 -18.38 4.97
C GLU A 129 17.12 -17.52 5.44
N GLU A 130 18.01 -18.08 6.26
CA GLU A 130 19.22 -17.39 6.72
C GLU A 130 20.11 -16.96 5.55
N LYS A 131 20.33 -17.85 4.57
CA LYS A 131 21.11 -17.54 3.37
C LYS A 131 20.48 -16.41 2.54
N LEU A 132 19.16 -16.45 2.34
CA LEU A 132 18.45 -15.40 1.60
C LEU A 132 18.49 -14.06 2.32
N LEU A 133 18.41 -14.06 3.66
CA LEU A 133 18.57 -12.84 4.46
C LEU A 133 19.99 -12.26 4.32
N GLU A 134 21.01 -13.09 4.30
CA GLU A 134 22.40 -12.67 4.03
C GLU A 134 22.55 -12.08 2.62
N GLU A 135 22.02 -12.76 1.60
CA GLU A 135 22.04 -12.28 0.22
C GLU A 135 21.33 -10.93 0.08
N VAL A 136 20.14 -10.78 0.66
CA VAL A 136 19.40 -9.51 0.65
C VAL A 136 20.15 -8.41 1.39
N ALA A 137 20.78 -8.71 2.53
CA ALA A 137 21.60 -7.74 3.24
C ALA A 137 22.81 -7.30 2.42
N SER A 138 23.47 -8.24 1.74
CA SER A 138 24.59 -7.95 0.83
C SER A 138 24.16 -7.10 -0.37
N LEU A 139 22.97 -7.38 -0.93
CA LEU A 139 22.39 -6.64 -2.05
C LEU A 139 22.03 -5.21 -1.64
N LYS A 140 21.39 -5.05 -0.48
CA LYS A 140 21.08 -3.72 0.10
C LYS A 140 22.34 -2.88 0.35
N ARG A 141 23.46 -3.52 0.70
CA ARG A 141 24.73 -2.83 0.92
C ARG A 141 25.46 -2.48 -0.37
N SER A 142 25.42 -3.34 -1.38
CA SER A 142 26.25 -3.20 -2.60
C SER A 142 25.54 -2.49 -3.76
N VAL A 143 24.23 -2.69 -3.95
CA VAL A 143 23.53 -2.19 -5.14
C VAL A 143 23.35 -0.67 -5.13
N PRO A 144 22.87 -0.02 -4.05
CA PRO A 144 22.67 1.43 -4.06
C PRO A 144 23.94 2.24 -4.38
N PRO A 145 25.11 2.00 -3.76
CA PRO A 145 26.31 2.76 -4.10
C PRO A 145 26.83 2.44 -5.50
N ASN A 146 26.73 1.20 -5.97
CA ASN A 146 27.16 0.84 -7.32
C ASN A 146 26.27 1.49 -8.40
N ALA A 147 24.95 1.49 -8.20
CA ALA A 147 24.01 2.14 -9.10
C ALA A 147 24.20 3.66 -9.12
N ALA A 148 24.39 4.28 -7.94
CA ALA A 148 24.69 5.70 -7.83
C ALA A 148 26.04 6.06 -8.51
N GLY A 149 27.06 5.22 -8.33
CA GLY A 149 28.37 5.37 -8.98
C GLY A 149 28.28 5.31 -10.49
N ALA A 150 27.62 4.29 -11.03
CA ALA A 150 27.40 4.15 -12.47
C ALA A 150 26.67 5.36 -13.07
N GLN A 151 25.63 5.85 -12.40
CA GLN A 151 24.91 7.04 -12.86
C GLN A 151 25.77 8.30 -12.76
N ALA A 152 26.56 8.46 -11.70
CA ALA A 152 27.47 9.57 -11.54
C ALA A 152 28.55 9.59 -12.64
N ASP A 153 29.05 8.43 -13.05
CA ASP A 153 30.02 8.31 -14.14
C ASP A 153 29.41 8.71 -15.49
N VAL A 154 28.18 8.25 -15.80
CA VAL A 154 27.45 8.66 -17.00
C VAL A 154 27.23 10.18 -17.04
N LEU A 155 26.84 10.78 -15.91
CA LEU A 155 26.66 12.23 -15.82
C LEU A 155 27.98 12.99 -15.97
N ARG A 156 29.06 12.49 -15.35
CA ARG A 156 30.39 13.09 -15.46
C ARG A 156 30.91 13.05 -16.89
N GLU A 157 30.68 11.95 -17.61
CA GLU A 157 31.01 11.87 -19.04
C GLU A 157 30.18 12.85 -19.88
N GLY A 158 28.88 12.98 -19.61
CA GLY A 158 28.02 13.98 -20.26
C GLY A 158 28.55 15.39 -20.06
N MET A 159 28.81 15.78 -18.82
CA MET A 159 29.40 17.09 -18.48
C MET A 159 30.74 17.30 -19.16
N ARG A 160 31.60 16.26 -19.24
CA ARG A 160 32.90 16.38 -19.92
C ARG A 160 32.75 16.66 -21.41
N ARG A 161 31.81 15.97 -22.08
CA ARG A 161 31.50 16.20 -23.51
C ARG A 161 30.94 17.61 -23.71
N ASP A 162 30.02 18.05 -22.86
CA ASP A 162 29.44 19.39 -22.93
C ASP A 162 30.50 20.48 -22.72
N ASP A 163 31.39 20.30 -21.74
CA ASP A 163 32.53 21.18 -21.50
C ASP A 163 33.50 21.23 -22.69
N GLU A 164 33.77 20.09 -23.33
CA GLU A 164 34.60 20.02 -24.55
C GLU A 164 33.94 20.78 -25.71
N LEU A 165 32.64 20.61 -25.92
CA LEU A 165 31.87 21.34 -26.94
C LEU A 165 31.86 22.84 -26.65
N LEU A 166 31.62 23.25 -25.41
CA LEU A 166 31.65 24.66 -25.00
C LEU A 166 33.04 25.28 -25.20
N ARG A 167 34.11 24.55 -24.87
CA ARG A 167 35.48 25.02 -25.14
C ARG A 167 35.74 25.19 -26.63
N ALA A 168 35.31 24.26 -27.48
CA ALA A 168 35.46 24.35 -28.93
C ALA A 168 34.66 25.52 -29.54
N VAL A 169 33.44 25.77 -29.06
CA VAL A 169 32.64 26.93 -29.48
C VAL A 169 33.29 28.23 -29.03
N ARG A 170 33.79 28.30 -27.79
CA ARG A 170 34.52 29.47 -27.29
C ARG A 170 35.78 29.75 -28.10
N SER A 171 36.61 28.76 -28.38
CA SER A 171 37.83 28.95 -29.17
C SER A 171 37.51 29.44 -30.58
N ARG A 172 36.46 28.89 -31.23
CA ARG A 172 36.01 29.36 -32.55
C ARG A 172 35.49 30.79 -32.52
N LEU A 173 34.79 31.17 -31.45
CA LEU A 173 34.32 32.54 -31.26
C LEU A 173 35.47 33.51 -30.98
N GLU A 174 36.48 33.09 -30.22
CA GLU A 174 37.70 33.87 -29.97
C GLU A 174 38.50 34.07 -31.27
N GLU A 175 38.62 33.04 -32.11
CA GLU A 175 39.24 33.15 -33.44
C GLU A 175 38.47 34.14 -34.33
N LEU A 176 37.13 34.07 -34.38
CA LEU A 176 36.28 34.99 -35.14
C LEU A 176 36.21 36.40 -34.53
N GLY A 177 36.34 36.52 -33.21
CA GLY A 177 36.31 37.80 -32.49
C GLY A 177 37.66 38.52 -32.47
N SER A 178 38.75 37.82 -32.81
CA SER A 178 40.09 38.40 -32.94
C SER A 178 40.29 39.23 -34.22
N THR A 179 39.34 39.17 -35.16
CA THR A 179 39.42 39.93 -36.42
C THR A 179 38.74 41.29 -36.41
N ASP A 180 37.91 41.66 -35.42
CA ASP A 180 37.27 42.99 -35.38
C ASP A 180 36.85 43.39 -33.94
N ALA A 181 37.82 43.65 -33.07
CA ALA A 181 37.56 44.08 -31.69
C ALA A 181 37.36 45.60 -31.54
N SER A 182 36.63 46.26 -32.45
CA SER A 182 36.42 47.73 -32.33
C SER A 182 35.06 48.27 -32.80
N THR A 183 34.07 47.42 -33.08
CA THR A 183 32.73 47.93 -33.36
C THR A 183 31.68 46.91 -32.92
N GLU A 184 30.73 47.37 -32.11
CA GLU A 184 29.40 46.77 -31.92
C GLU A 184 29.29 45.57 -30.95
N VAL A 185 29.09 45.91 -29.67
CA VAL A 185 28.65 44.98 -28.60
C VAL A 185 27.12 44.81 -28.57
N GLN A 186 26.39 45.24 -29.60
CA GLN A 186 24.93 45.09 -29.64
C GLN A 186 24.51 44.08 -30.71
N THR A 187 24.22 42.85 -30.24
CA THR A 187 23.22 41.87 -30.73
C THR A 187 23.77 40.44 -30.72
N ARG A 188 23.73 39.79 -29.54
CA ARG A 188 23.91 38.32 -29.42
C ARG A 188 22.59 37.56 -29.42
N THR A 189 21.70 37.96 -30.32
CA THR A 189 20.55 37.16 -30.76
C THR A 189 20.57 37.32 -32.27
N GLY A 190 20.88 36.25 -33.02
CA GLY A 190 21.13 36.27 -34.46
C GLY A 190 19.90 36.58 -35.32
N VAL A 191 19.27 37.72 -35.06
CA VAL A 191 18.25 38.35 -35.87
C VAL A 191 18.72 39.79 -36.02
N GLU A 192 19.33 40.10 -37.17
CA GLU A 192 19.57 41.48 -37.58
C GLU A 192 18.20 42.16 -37.70
N LEU A 193 17.83 42.92 -36.68
CA LEU A 193 16.66 43.78 -36.74
C LEU A 193 17.14 45.09 -37.38
N GLU A 194 16.84 45.26 -38.67
CA GLU A 194 16.96 46.53 -39.35
C GLU A 194 16.28 47.64 -38.53
N PRO A 195 16.91 48.82 -38.37
CA PRO A 195 16.31 49.93 -37.66
C PRO A 195 14.97 50.28 -38.30
N PHE A 196 13.88 50.25 -37.52
CA PHE A 196 12.56 50.54 -38.04
C PHE A 196 12.51 51.99 -38.54
N ASP A 197 12.16 52.20 -39.82
CA ASP A 197 12.12 53.52 -40.48
C ASP A 197 11.37 54.63 -39.70
N ARG A 198 10.43 54.23 -38.83
CA ARG A 198 9.57 55.16 -38.07
C ARG A 198 9.92 55.28 -36.60
N GLN A 199 10.95 54.60 -36.10
CA GLN A 199 11.25 54.56 -34.67
C GLN A 199 11.53 55.96 -34.10
N GLY A 200 12.40 56.74 -34.76
CA GLY A 200 12.70 58.10 -34.30
C GLY A 200 11.47 59.02 -34.26
N ALA A 201 10.58 58.90 -35.24
CA ALA A 201 9.35 59.67 -35.29
C ALA A 201 8.39 59.30 -34.13
N VAL A 202 8.28 58.01 -33.80
CA VAL A 202 7.45 57.53 -32.68
C VAL A 202 8.02 57.99 -31.33
N GLU A 203 9.34 57.92 -31.16
CA GLU A 203 10.00 58.38 -29.94
C GLU A 203 9.86 59.89 -29.72
N ASP A 204 9.98 60.68 -30.79
CA ASP A 204 9.80 62.13 -30.73
C ASP A 204 8.34 62.53 -30.47
N GLU A 205 7.37 61.86 -31.09
CA GLU A 205 5.95 62.09 -30.83
C GLU A 205 5.56 61.72 -29.39
N TYR A 206 6.06 60.58 -28.89
CA TYR A 206 5.87 60.18 -27.50
C TYR A 206 6.45 61.20 -26.52
N ARG A 207 7.68 61.69 -26.77
CA ARG A 207 8.30 62.73 -25.93
C ARG A 207 7.46 64.00 -25.89
N ARG A 208 6.97 64.46 -27.05
CA ARG A 208 6.07 65.63 -27.13
C ARG A 208 4.76 65.42 -26.37
N ALA A 209 4.17 64.23 -26.46
CA ALA A 209 2.95 63.91 -25.73
C ALA A 209 3.16 63.93 -24.21
N VAL A 210 4.28 63.39 -23.73
CA VAL A 210 4.65 63.42 -22.30
C VAL A 210 4.90 64.84 -21.82
N ASP A 211 5.62 65.66 -22.60
CA ASP A 211 5.89 67.06 -22.25
C ASP A 211 4.59 67.90 -22.20
N ALA A 212 3.68 67.68 -23.15
CA ALA A 212 2.36 68.33 -23.15
C ALA A 212 1.48 67.91 -21.96
N LEU A 213 1.57 66.65 -21.54
CA LEU A 213 0.86 66.17 -20.34
C LEU A 213 1.44 66.81 -19.07
N ALA A 214 2.77 66.98 -19.01
CA ALA A 214 3.44 67.64 -17.90
C ALA A 214 3.07 69.12 -17.79
N SER A 215 3.01 69.85 -18.92
CA SER A 215 2.56 71.24 -18.94
C SER A 215 1.10 71.37 -18.52
N LEU A 216 0.21 70.49 -19.01
CA LEU A 216 -1.20 70.48 -18.63
C LEU A 216 -1.38 70.26 -17.12
N LYS A 217 -0.63 69.32 -16.53
CA LYS A 217 -0.66 69.08 -15.08
C LYS A 217 -0.27 70.34 -14.30
N SER A 218 0.77 71.05 -14.74
CA SER A 218 1.20 72.31 -14.13
C SER A 218 0.12 73.39 -14.25
N ASP A 219 -0.43 73.58 -15.44
CA ASP A 219 -1.41 74.63 -15.72
C ASP A 219 -2.74 74.40 -15.00
N MET A 220 -3.19 73.15 -14.86
CA MET A 220 -4.38 72.82 -14.07
C MET A 220 -4.25 73.26 -12.62
N SER A 221 -3.08 73.07 -12.00
CA SER A 221 -2.86 73.52 -10.61
C SER A 221 -2.92 75.05 -10.49
N ALA A 222 -2.39 75.78 -11.48
CA ALA A 222 -2.43 77.23 -11.53
C ALA A 222 -3.85 77.79 -11.77
N VAL A 223 -4.64 77.15 -12.64
CA VAL A 223 -6.04 77.50 -12.89
C VAL A 223 -6.90 77.28 -11.65
N VAL A 224 -6.73 76.16 -10.95
CA VAL A 224 -7.42 75.89 -9.67
C VAL A 224 -7.08 76.96 -8.63
N ALA A 225 -5.80 77.33 -8.49
CA ALA A 225 -5.39 78.39 -7.57
C ALA A 225 -5.94 79.79 -7.94
N LYS A 226 -6.19 80.06 -9.23
CA LYS A 226 -6.88 81.29 -9.68
C LYS A 226 -8.38 81.22 -9.38
N MET A 227 -9.01 80.07 -9.60
CA MET A 227 -10.43 79.86 -9.29
C MET A 227 -10.70 79.98 -7.79
N GLU A 228 -9.88 79.39 -6.93
CA GLU A 228 -10.03 79.52 -5.47
C GLU A 228 -9.86 80.97 -5.02
N ARG A 229 -8.85 81.70 -5.55
CA ARG A 229 -8.67 83.13 -5.24
C ARG A 229 -9.86 83.97 -5.70
N ALA A 230 -10.41 83.71 -6.89
CA ALA A 230 -11.61 84.38 -7.39
C ALA A 230 -12.85 84.05 -6.53
N ARG A 231 -12.98 82.79 -6.08
CA ARG A 231 -14.06 82.35 -5.19
C ARG A 231 -14.00 83.06 -3.84
N VAL A 232 -12.82 83.13 -3.25
CA VAL A 232 -12.57 83.85 -1.98
C VAL A 232 -12.86 85.34 -2.13
N ALA A 233 -12.35 85.97 -3.20
CA ALA A 233 -12.65 87.38 -3.49
C ALA A 233 -14.15 87.63 -3.68
N GLY A 234 -14.87 86.73 -4.34
CA GLY A 234 -16.33 86.80 -4.48
C GLY A 234 -17.08 86.71 -3.15
N GLN A 235 -16.64 85.87 -2.21
CA GLN A 235 -17.23 85.80 -0.87
C GLN A 235 -17.06 87.12 -0.10
N TYR A 236 -15.89 87.74 -0.17
CA TYR A 236 -15.67 89.04 0.48
C TYR A 236 -16.53 90.19 -0.07
N VAL A 237 -16.97 90.12 -1.34
CA VAL A 237 -17.87 91.12 -1.94
C VAL A 237 -19.33 90.90 -1.55
N VAL A 238 -19.72 89.66 -1.23
CA VAL A 238 -21.10 89.32 -0.80
C VAL A 238 -21.31 89.57 0.70
N ASP A 239 -20.25 89.52 1.51
CA ASP A 239 -20.28 89.72 2.95
C ASP A 239 -20.08 91.20 3.41
N GLN A 240 -20.03 92.16 2.47
CA GLN A 240 -20.07 93.62 2.71
C GLN A 240 -21.40 94.24 2.26
#